data_AF-A0A955U4G3-F1
#
_entry.id   AF-A0A955U4G3-F1
#
_cell.length_a   1.000
_cell.length_b   1.000
_cell.length_c   1.000
_cell.angle_alpha   90.00
_cell.angle_beta   90.00
_cell.angle_gamma   90.00
#
_symmetry.space_group_name_H-M   'P 1'
#
loop_
_entity.id
_entity.type
_entity.pdbx_description
1 polymer ?
#
loop_
_entity_poly.entity_id
_entity_poly.type
_entity_poly.pdbx_seq_one_letter_code
_entity_poly.pdbx_strand_id
1 'polypeptide(L)'
;MTGLVLAVLAGCSPAVDCSTTDKVLAEADGRSLTCEDGMDVVDWIEVLSGRPLPARGDREIVLGEVAKRFRSDPDAATAWLQRIRDDGGTLANAVGLEGSVTRSHLVWMTDHGDGPIGPDDGKLWNLQQRALSVWTKDDGEQLAVTEADLEGWIRYASLCREAQGGGTLRISLSDRVTAYQTLIDRFKAADRATQIAMGSMGTMWPQVVDAWASASYDRQQTWIAAAPLPPPMTASSLGYFEAVIEGDLVGHATQLQEWLGPFTVDPRGRFGVKAPMLLPKPVIPREQPSAEVPVTP
;
A
#
# COMPACT_ATOMS: atom_id res chain seq x y z
N MET A 1 21.94 43.17 43.10
CA MET A 1 20.63 42.47 43.06
C MET A 1 19.73 43.24 42.14
N THR A 2 19.66 42.86 40.89
CA THR A 2 18.72 43.41 39.90
C THR A 2 18.24 42.24 39.07
N GLY A 3 17.02 41.81 39.36
CA GLY A 3 16.37 40.68 38.74
C GLY A 3 15.78 41.03 37.38
N LEU A 4 15.96 40.10 36.46
CA LEU A 4 14.94 39.49 35.60
C LEU A 4 13.81 40.40 35.08
N VAL A 5 13.85 40.69 33.78
CA VAL A 5 12.72 40.48 32.85
C VAL A 5 13.33 40.14 31.49
N LEU A 6 13.47 38.84 31.19
CA LEU A 6 13.72 38.41 29.81
C LEU A 6 12.37 38.21 29.14
N ALA A 7 12.09 39.04 28.14
CA ALA A 7 10.90 38.96 27.31
C ALA A 7 10.86 37.62 26.57
N VAL A 8 9.75 36.90 26.74
CA VAL A 8 9.38 35.73 25.94
C VAL A 8 9.08 36.23 24.53
N LEU A 9 10.02 36.03 23.62
CA LEU A 9 9.82 36.23 22.18
C LEU A 9 9.26 34.94 21.56
N ALA A 10 8.02 35.06 21.09
CA ALA A 10 7.44 34.42 19.90
C ALA A 10 8.03 33.08 19.39
N GLY A 11 7.23 32.02 19.52
CA GLY A 11 6.67 31.38 18.31
C GLY A 11 7.40 30.21 17.66
N CYS A 12 8.52 29.71 18.19
CA CYS A 12 9.06 28.43 17.74
C CYS A 12 8.55 27.33 18.66
N SER A 13 7.60 26.51 18.18
CA SER A 13 7.41 25.20 18.80
C SER A 13 8.77 24.48 18.76
N PRO A 14 9.25 23.90 19.88
CA PRO A 14 10.50 23.18 19.89
C PRO A 14 10.47 22.09 18.81
N ALA A 15 11.60 21.87 18.15
CA ALA A 15 11.73 20.79 17.18
C ALA A 15 11.38 19.46 17.88
N VAL A 16 10.44 18.71 17.32
CA VAL A 16 10.04 17.40 17.83
C VAL A 16 11.18 16.41 17.57
N ASP A 17 11.77 15.89 18.64
CA ASP A 17 12.80 14.85 18.57
C ASP A 17 12.16 13.48 18.83
N CYS A 18 11.83 12.77 17.75
CA CYS A 18 11.34 11.39 17.79
C CYS A 18 12.39 10.40 17.30
N SER A 19 13.65 10.55 17.72
CA SER A 19 14.70 9.56 17.40
C SER A 19 14.41 8.17 17.97
N THR A 20 13.58 8.09 19.02
CA THR A 20 13.05 6.86 19.63
C THR A 20 11.56 7.04 19.92
N THR A 21 10.80 5.94 19.97
CA THR A 21 9.33 5.97 20.11
C THR A 21 8.87 6.35 21.53
N ASP A 22 9.70 6.08 22.54
CA ASP A 22 9.46 6.34 23.96
C ASP A 22 9.66 7.82 24.36
N LYS A 23 10.21 8.66 23.48
CA LYS A 23 10.39 10.08 23.76
C LYS A 23 9.05 10.80 23.88
N VAL A 24 9.02 11.79 24.77
CA VAL A 24 7.84 12.63 24.98
C VAL A 24 7.66 13.56 23.78
N LEU A 25 6.51 13.43 23.12
CA LEU A 25 6.05 14.27 22.02
C LEU A 25 5.38 15.55 22.53
N ALA A 26 4.55 15.43 23.58
CA ALA A 26 3.86 16.57 24.20
C ALA A 26 3.50 16.29 25.66
N GLU A 27 3.33 17.36 26.45
CA GLU A 27 2.85 17.29 27.82
C GLU A 27 1.69 18.27 28.01
N ALA A 28 0.66 17.85 28.76
CA ALA A 28 -0.48 18.65 29.15
C ALA A 28 -1.16 18.03 30.38
N ASP A 29 -1.57 18.86 31.34
CA ASP A 29 -2.29 18.43 32.56
C ASP A 29 -1.61 17.29 33.34
N GLY A 30 -0.28 17.31 33.41
CA GLY A 30 0.51 16.28 34.11
C GLY A 30 0.54 14.92 33.39
N ARG A 31 0.06 14.84 32.15
CA ARG A 31 0.14 13.67 31.27
C ARG A 31 1.14 13.92 30.15
N SER A 32 1.76 12.86 29.67
CA SER A 32 2.64 12.86 28.52
C SER A 32 2.04 12.05 27.37
N LEU A 33 2.25 12.56 26.17
CA LEU A 33 2.07 11.86 24.91
C LEU A 33 3.46 11.52 24.37
N THR A 34 3.64 10.31 23.86
CA THR A 34 4.91 9.81 23.32
C THR A 34 4.98 9.94 21.80
N CYS A 35 6.18 9.78 21.26
CA CYS A 35 6.40 9.69 19.83
C CYS A 35 5.73 8.45 19.22
N GLU A 36 5.56 7.36 19.98
CA GLU A 36 4.79 6.19 19.57
C GLU A 36 3.34 6.55 19.24
N ASP A 37 2.68 7.34 20.09
CA ASP A 37 1.30 7.80 19.85
C ASP A 37 1.18 8.60 18.54
N GLY A 38 2.17 9.45 18.25
CA GLY A 38 2.20 10.20 17.00
C GLY A 38 2.48 9.32 15.78
N MET A 39 3.26 8.24 15.95
CA MET A 39 3.54 7.27 14.90
C MET A 39 2.32 6.41 14.58
N ASP A 40 1.43 6.13 15.53
CA ASP A 40 0.16 5.43 15.24
C ASP A 40 -0.66 6.17 14.18
N VAL A 41 -0.65 7.50 14.19
CA VAL A 41 -1.33 8.35 13.20
C VAL A 41 -0.62 8.31 11.84
N VAL A 42 0.71 8.27 11.84
CA VAL A 42 1.49 8.08 10.60
C VAL A 42 1.16 6.72 9.98
N ASP A 43 1.22 5.66 10.78
CA ASP A 43 0.96 4.28 10.36
C ASP A 43 -0.47 4.13 9.83
N TRP A 44 -1.46 4.80 10.45
CA TRP A 44 -2.83 4.87 9.95
C TRP A 44 -2.92 5.46 8.53
N ILE A 45 -2.24 6.58 8.27
CA ILE A 45 -2.28 7.20 6.93
C ILE A 45 -1.53 6.34 5.91
N GLU A 46 -0.39 5.75 6.31
CA GLU A 46 0.42 4.90 5.44
C GLU A 46 -0.31 3.57 5.10
N VAL A 47 -1.03 2.97 6.05
CA VAL A 47 -1.81 1.75 5.78
C VAL A 47 -2.98 2.00 4.83
N LEU A 48 -3.73 3.10 5.01
CA LEU A 48 -4.83 3.42 4.12
C LEU A 48 -4.34 3.79 2.73
N SER A 49 -3.26 4.58 2.62
CA SER A 49 -2.69 4.95 1.33
C SER A 49 -1.97 3.79 0.63
N GLY A 50 -1.54 2.78 1.38
CA GLY A 50 -0.78 1.63 0.89
C GLY A 50 0.67 1.97 0.52
N ARG A 51 1.20 3.06 1.06
CA ARG A 51 2.56 3.54 0.81
C ARG A 51 3.05 4.48 1.91
N PRO A 52 4.36 4.72 2.01
CA PRO A 52 4.91 5.75 2.89
C PRO A 52 4.39 7.14 2.56
N LEU A 53 4.39 8.02 3.55
CA LEU A 53 4.13 9.44 3.33
C LEU A 53 5.11 10.01 2.28
N PRO A 54 4.61 10.73 1.26
CA PRO A 54 5.36 10.98 0.04
C PRO A 54 6.42 12.09 0.19
N ALA A 55 6.22 13.07 1.07
CA ALA A 55 7.12 14.23 1.18
C ALA A 55 7.97 14.20 2.44
N ARG A 56 9.22 14.64 2.30
CA ARG A 56 10.12 14.92 3.43
C ARG A 56 9.49 16.03 4.29
N GLY A 57 9.29 15.79 5.57
CA GLY A 57 8.60 16.71 6.47
C GLY A 57 7.15 16.32 6.79
N ASP A 58 6.53 15.39 6.05
CA ASP A 58 5.12 15.02 6.27
C ASP A 58 4.92 14.34 7.63
N ARG A 59 5.87 13.50 8.06
CA ARG A 59 5.83 12.87 9.38
C ARG A 59 5.93 13.93 10.49
N GLU A 60 6.80 14.91 10.34
CA GLU A 60 6.96 16.02 11.28
C GLU A 60 5.70 16.89 11.37
N ILE A 61 4.96 17.05 10.26
CA ILE A 61 3.64 17.70 10.25
C ILE A 61 2.64 16.89 11.07
N VAL A 62 2.56 15.57 10.85
CA VAL A 62 1.66 14.68 11.62
C VAL A 62 1.96 14.78 13.11
N LEU A 63 3.22 14.59 13.51
CA LEU A 63 3.67 14.67 14.90
C LEU A 63 3.33 16.04 15.52
N GLY A 64 3.53 17.13 14.77
CA GLY A 64 3.21 18.49 15.21
C GLY A 64 1.72 18.73 15.43
N GLU A 65 0.85 18.27 14.53
CA GLU A 65 -0.61 18.42 14.70
C GLU A 65 -1.16 17.50 15.80
N VAL A 66 -0.62 16.30 15.98
CA VAL A 66 -0.94 15.41 17.11
C VAL A 66 -0.58 16.07 18.44
N ALA A 67 0.65 16.59 18.56
CA ALA A 67 1.11 17.31 19.75
C ALA A 67 0.23 18.53 20.06
N LYS A 68 -0.16 19.28 19.02
CA LYS A 68 -1.03 20.46 19.15
C LYS A 68 -2.43 20.07 19.66
N ARG A 69 -3.04 19.01 19.09
CA ARG A 69 -4.34 18.48 19.52
C ARG A 69 -4.31 18.07 21.00
N PHE A 70 -3.27 17.34 21.40
CA PHE A 70 -3.10 16.90 22.78
C PHE A 70 -2.95 18.08 23.76
N ARG A 71 -2.19 19.12 23.39
CA ARG A 71 -2.06 20.31 24.24
C ARG A 71 -3.34 21.12 24.37
N SER A 72 -4.24 21.07 23.39
CA SER A 72 -5.52 21.79 23.45
C SER A 72 -6.58 21.06 24.26
N ASP A 73 -6.66 19.73 24.12
CA ASP A 73 -7.62 18.89 24.82
C ASP A 73 -7.05 17.47 24.92
N PRO A 74 -6.39 17.11 26.04
CA PRO A 74 -5.71 15.83 26.13
C PRO A 74 -6.69 14.65 26.25
N ASP A 75 -7.89 14.85 26.82
CA ASP A 75 -8.91 13.78 26.90
C ASP A 75 -9.46 13.43 25.52
N ALA A 76 -9.84 14.46 24.74
CA ALA A 76 -10.31 14.26 23.38
C ALA A 76 -9.22 13.71 22.46
N ALA A 77 -7.96 14.14 22.63
CA ALA A 77 -6.84 13.61 21.87
C ALA A 77 -6.56 12.13 22.17
N THR A 78 -6.60 11.72 23.45
CA THR A 78 -6.43 10.30 23.81
C THR A 78 -7.56 9.43 23.27
N ALA A 79 -8.81 9.87 23.37
CA ALA A 79 -9.95 9.14 22.80
C ALA A 79 -9.85 9.01 21.28
N TRP A 80 -9.41 10.08 20.60
CA TRP A 80 -9.17 10.09 19.17
C TRP A 80 -8.06 9.13 18.73
N LEU A 81 -6.93 9.11 19.44
CA LEU A 81 -5.84 8.16 19.21
C LEU A 81 -6.28 6.71 19.44
N GLN A 82 -7.11 6.46 20.45
CA GLN A 82 -7.64 5.12 20.69
C GLN A 82 -8.48 4.64 19.51
N ARG A 83 -9.34 5.50 18.94
CA ARG A 83 -10.09 5.16 17.71
C ARG A 83 -9.15 4.80 16.55
N ILE A 84 -8.09 5.58 16.34
CA ILE A 84 -7.08 5.29 15.31
C ILE A 84 -6.43 3.92 15.53
N ARG A 85 -6.11 3.57 16.77
CA ARG A 85 -5.54 2.25 17.11
C ARG A 85 -6.52 1.12 16.90
N ASP A 86 -7.78 1.31 17.25
CA ASP A 86 -8.82 0.29 17.10
C ASP A 86 -9.10 0.02 15.62
N ASP A 87 -9.25 1.08 14.82
CA ASP A 87 -9.45 1.00 13.37
C ASP A 87 -8.20 0.39 12.69
N GLY A 88 -7.00 0.86 13.08
CA GLY A 88 -5.72 0.34 12.57
C GLY A 88 -5.45 -1.12 12.96
N GLY A 89 -5.83 -1.51 14.18
CA GLY A 89 -5.74 -2.89 14.66
C GLY A 89 -6.69 -3.84 13.94
N THR A 90 -7.86 -3.35 13.53
CA THR A 90 -8.78 -4.10 12.67
C THR A 90 -8.16 -4.38 11.30
N LEU A 91 -7.50 -3.36 10.70
CA LEU A 91 -6.82 -3.51 9.42
C LEU A 91 -5.60 -4.43 9.47
N ALA A 92 -4.74 -4.29 10.48
CA ALA A 92 -3.49 -5.04 10.59
C ALA A 92 -3.71 -6.57 10.66
N ASN A 93 -4.87 -7.00 11.18
CA ASN A 93 -5.23 -8.41 11.27
C ASN A 93 -5.99 -8.93 10.04
N ALA A 94 -6.37 -8.05 9.11
CA ALA A 94 -7.17 -8.44 7.96
C ALA A 94 -6.29 -9.04 6.86
N VAL A 95 -6.76 -10.16 6.30
CA VAL A 95 -6.01 -11.00 5.35
C VAL A 95 -6.73 -11.03 4.01
N GLY A 96 -5.96 -11.06 2.92
CA GLY A 96 -6.50 -11.31 1.59
C GLY A 96 -7.60 -10.33 1.17
N LEU A 97 -8.60 -10.85 0.44
CA LEU A 97 -9.69 -10.02 -0.09
C LEU A 97 -10.53 -9.38 1.02
N GLU A 98 -10.65 -10.00 2.20
CA GLU A 98 -11.34 -9.40 3.35
C GLU A 98 -10.60 -8.16 3.86
N GLY A 99 -9.26 -8.20 3.89
CA GLY A 99 -8.45 -7.02 4.16
C GLY A 99 -8.61 -5.93 3.11
N SER A 100 -8.76 -6.32 1.84
CA SER A 100 -9.03 -5.38 0.74
C SER A 100 -10.39 -4.70 0.91
N VAL A 101 -11.45 -5.43 1.29
CA VAL A 101 -12.77 -4.86 1.61
C VAL A 101 -12.65 -3.84 2.73
N THR A 102 -12.06 -4.25 3.85
CA THR A 102 -11.97 -3.42 5.06
C THR A 102 -11.20 -2.14 4.78
N ARG A 103 -10.05 -2.24 4.10
CA ARG A 103 -9.28 -1.07 3.70
C ARG A 103 -10.03 -0.19 2.71
N SER A 104 -10.60 -0.76 1.66
CA SER A 104 -11.31 0.00 0.63
C SER A 104 -12.47 0.80 1.22
N HIS A 105 -13.20 0.20 2.16
CA HIS A 105 -14.25 0.88 2.92
C HIS A 105 -13.71 2.01 3.79
N LEU A 106 -12.63 1.79 4.54
CA LEU A 106 -12.02 2.83 5.37
C LEU A 106 -11.43 3.97 4.54
N VAL A 107 -10.87 3.68 3.36
CA VAL A 107 -10.45 4.72 2.40
C VAL A 107 -11.66 5.50 1.91
N TRP A 108 -12.76 4.84 1.56
CA TRP A 108 -14.00 5.50 1.14
C TRP A 108 -14.58 6.40 2.24
N MET A 109 -14.67 5.93 3.48
CA MET A 109 -15.11 6.75 4.63
C MET A 109 -14.18 7.95 4.84
N THR A 110 -12.88 7.68 4.77
CA THR A 110 -11.86 8.71 4.94
C THR A 110 -11.87 9.71 3.80
N ASP A 111 -12.25 9.36 2.57
CA ASP A 111 -12.45 10.32 1.46
C ASP A 111 -13.66 11.25 1.72
N HIS A 112 -14.72 10.73 2.35
CA HIS A 112 -15.94 11.48 2.66
C HIS A 112 -15.87 12.32 3.95
N GLY A 113 -14.81 12.18 4.74
CA GLY A 113 -14.65 12.91 6.00
C GLY A 113 -15.23 12.21 7.22
N ASP A 114 -15.65 10.95 7.09
CA ASP A 114 -16.23 10.15 8.17
C ASP A 114 -15.18 9.34 8.96
N GLY A 115 -13.92 9.42 8.54
CA GLY A 115 -12.77 8.82 9.21
C GLY A 115 -12.39 9.48 10.54
N PRO A 116 -11.39 8.94 11.27
CA PRO A 116 -10.91 9.54 12.51
C PRO A 116 -10.21 10.88 12.29
N ILE A 117 -9.62 11.12 11.12
CA ILE A 117 -9.10 12.42 10.69
C ILE A 117 -10.10 12.99 9.69
N GLY A 118 -10.72 14.12 10.02
CA GLY A 118 -11.75 14.79 9.21
C GLY A 118 -11.41 16.24 8.87
N PRO A 119 -12.27 16.95 8.13
CA PRO A 119 -12.00 18.30 7.63
C PRO A 119 -11.55 19.32 8.70
N ASP A 120 -12.05 19.20 9.92
CA ASP A 120 -11.71 20.08 11.05
C ASP A 120 -10.27 19.91 11.54
N ASP A 121 -9.58 18.82 11.19
CA ASP A 121 -8.17 18.58 11.51
C ASP A 121 -7.20 19.33 10.57
N GLY A 122 -7.73 20.11 9.62
CA GLY A 122 -7.00 21.09 8.82
C GLY A 122 -5.81 20.51 8.06
N LYS A 123 -4.58 20.76 8.55
CA LYS A 123 -3.35 20.30 7.88
C LYS A 123 -3.25 18.78 7.84
N LEU A 124 -3.67 18.10 8.91
CA LEU A 124 -3.59 16.65 9.00
C LEU A 124 -4.52 15.99 7.99
N TRP A 125 -5.74 16.52 7.83
CA TRP A 125 -6.69 16.10 6.81
C TRP A 125 -6.16 16.30 5.39
N ASN A 126 -5.62 17.48 5.08
CA ASN A 126 -5.06 17.75 3.75
C ASN A 126 -3.89 16.82 3.41
N LEU A 127 -3.06 16.48 4.41
CA LEU A 127 -1.96 15.52 4.25
C LEU A 127 -2.51 14.11 3.98
N GLN A 128 -3.50 13.66 4.75
CA GLN A 128 -4.15 12.37 4.54
C GLN A 128 -4.79 12.26 3.16
N GLN A 129 -5.57 13.25 2.73
CA GLN A 129 -6.22 13.27 1.41
C GLN A 129 -5.20 13.18 0.28
N ARG A 130 -4.10 13.94 0.39
CA ARG A 130 -2.99 13.85 -0.55
C ARG A 130 -2.35 12.46 -0.54
N ALA A 131 -2.07 11.90 0.63
CA ALA A 131 -1.43 10.59 0.75
C ALA A 131 -2.28 9.47 0.14
N LEU A 132 -3.60 9.46 0.44
CA LEU A 132 -4.56 8.51 -0.09
C LEU A 132 -4.56 8.49 -1.61
N SER A 133 -4.59 9.67 -2.26
CA SER A 133 -4.63 9.75 -3.73
C SER A 133 -5.68 8.79 -4.31
N VAL A 134 -6.94 8.97 -3.91
CA VAL A 134 -8.06 8.16 -4.40
C VAL A 134 -8.28 8.45 -5.89
N TRP A 135 -8.33 7.40 -6.71
CA TRP A 135 -8.49 7.54 -8.16
C TRP A 135 -9.91 7.23 -8.63
N THR A 136 -10.55 6.23 -8.02
CA THR A 136 -11.95 5.91 -8.31
C THR A 136 -12.62 5.28 -7.10
N LYS A 137 -13.94 5.43 -7.03
CA LYS A 137 -14.80 4.94 -5.95
C LYS A 137 -16.15 4.49 -6.49
N ASP A 138 -16.81 3.65 -5.70
CA ASP A 138 -18.18 3.21 -5.87
C ASP A 138 -18.95 3.54 -4.59
N ASP A 139 -19.84 4.53 -4.67
CA ASP A 139 -20.63 4.97 -3.51
C ASP A 139 -21.76 3.99 -3.16
N GLY A 140 -22.22 3.18 -4.12
CA GLY A 140 -23.24 2.16 -3.89
C GLY A 140 -22.67 1.00 -3.06
N GLU A 141 -21.46 0.57 -3.40
CA GLU A 141 -20.77 -0.52 -2.73
C GLU A 141 -19.86 -0.06 -1.57
N GLN A 142 -19.68 1.27 -1.42
CA GLN A 142 -18.80 1.95 -0.45
C GLN A 142 -17.35 1.49 -0.55
N LEU A 143 -16.84 1.44 -1.77
CA LEU A 143 -15.48 1.01 -2.09
C LEU A 143 -14.69 2.17 -2.72
N ALA A 144 -13.41 2.24 -2.42
CA ALA A 144 -12.46 3.14 -3.06
C ALA A 144 -11.14 2.42 -3.37
N VAL A 145 -10.49 2.81 -4.47
CA VAL A 145 -9.15 2.35 -4.83
C VAL A 145 -8.19 3.53 -4.91
N THR A 146 -6.99 3.32 -4.37
CA THR A 146 -5.93 4.33 -4.36
C THR A 146 -4.95 4.12 -5.51
N GLU A 147 -4.08 5.10 -5.73
CA GLU A 147 -2.98 4.98 -6.68
C GLU A 147 -2.11 3.75 -6.41
N ALA A 148 -1.90 3.41 -5.12
CA ALA A 148 -1.10 2.25 -4.73
C ALA A 148 -1.72 0.95 -5.24
N ASP A 149 -3.05 0.84 -5.26
CA ASP A 149 -3.75 -0.34 -5.77
C ASP A 149 -3.55 -0.49 -7.28
N LEU A 150 -3.66 0.62 -8.02
CA LEU A 150 -3.45 0.64 -9.47
C LEU A 150 -2.00 0.25 -9.82
N GLU A 151 -1.04 0.82 -9.10
CA GLU A 151 0.38 0.49 -9.26
C GLU A 151 0.69 -0.95 -8.85
N GLY A 152 0.00 -1.48 -7.83
CA GLY A 152 0.08 -2.88 -7.43
C GLY A 152 -0.28 -3.82 -8.58
N TRP A 153 -1.37 -3.53 -9.30
CA TRP A 153 -1.80 -4.33 -10.45
C TRP A 153 -0.85 -4.23 -11.65
N ILE A 154 -0.27 -3.06 -11.91
CA ILE A 154 0.78 -2.92 -12.94
C ILE A 154 1.99 -3.79 -12.61
N ARG A 155 2.43 -3.78 -11.36
CA ARG A 155 3.57 -4.60 -10.92
C ARG A 155 3.23 -6.09 -10.94
N TYR A 156 2.02 -6.46 -10.55
CA TYR A 156 1.52 -7.82 -10.64
C TYR A 156 1.51 -8.35 -12.09
N ALA A 157 1.03 -7.55 -13.04
CA ALA A 157 1.08 -7.92 -14.44
C ALA A 157 2.54 -8.10 -14.93
N SER A 158 3.50 -7.33 -14.39
CA SER A 158 4.92 -7.55 -14.67
C SER A 158 5.41 -8.90 -14.17
N LEU A 159 5.06 -9.23 -12.92
CA LEU A 159 5.38 -10.53 -12.33
C LEU A 159 4.82 -11.69 -13.18
N CYS A 160 3.56 -11.60 -13.60
CA CYS A 160 2.92 -12.60 -14.47
C CYS A 160 3.70 -12.79 -15.76
N ARG A 161 4.08 -11.70 -16.42
CA ARG A 161 4.84 -11.75 -17.68
C ARG A 161 6.22 -12.38 -17.49
N GLU A 162 6.91 -12.00 -16.41
CA GLU A 162 8.23 -12.53 -16.08
C GLU A 162 8.19 -14.02 -15.75
N ALA A 163 7.16 -14.45 -15.02
CA ALA A 163 6.93 -15.86 -14.70
C ALA A 163 6.67 -16.72 -15.94
N GLN A 164 6.09 -16.14 -17.00
CA GLN A 164 5.92 -16.79 -18.31
C GLN A 164 7.17 -16.74 -19.20
N GLY A 165 8.32 -16.30 -18.68
CA GLY A 165 9.58 -16.18 -19.43
C GLY A 165 9.70 -14.91 -20.27
N GLY A 166 8.75 -13.99 -20.15
CA GLY A 166 8.86 -12.64 -20.71
C GLY A 166 9.82 -11.75 -19.92
N GLY A 167 10.08 -10.54 -20.43
CA GLY A 167 10.77 -9.50 -19.66
C GLY A 167 9.80 -8.69 -18.81
N THR A 168 10.34 -7.98 -17.81
CA THR A 168 9.62 -6.98 -17.01
C THR A 168 8.80 -6.04 -17.90
N LEU A 169 7.58 -5.71 -17.50
CA LEU A 169 6.76 -4.75 -18.22
C LEU A 169 7.49 -3.41 -18.32
N ARG A 170 7.68 -2.96 -19.56
CA ARG A 170 8.16 -1.61 -19.87
C ARG A 170 6.95 -0.81 -20.32
N ILE A 171 6.25 -0.19 -19.37
CA ILE A 171 5.17 0.76 -19.65
C ILE A 171 5.82 2.15 -19.73
N SER A 172 5.72 2.79 -20.90
CA SER A 172 6.23 4.16 -21.05
C SER A 172 5.44 5.14 -20.20
N LEU A 173 5.97 6.35 -19.96
CA LEU A 173 5.23 7.38 -19.23
C LEU A 173 3.88 7.71 -19.91
N SER A 174 3.85 7.73 -21.25
CA SER A 174 2.61 7.93 -22.01
C SER A 174 1.63 6.77 -21.86
N ASP A 175 2.13 5.52 -21.84
CA ASP A 175 1.27 4.34 -21.69
C ASP A 175 0.73 4.18 -20.27
N ARG A 176 1.39 4.79 -19.26
CA ARG A 176 0.89 4.77 -17.88
C ARG A 176 -0.46 5.47 -17.72
N VAL A 177 -0.68 6.55 -18.46
CA VAL A 177 -1.98 7.24 -18.46
C VAL A 177 -3.06 6.29 -18.96
N THR A 178 -2.80 5.58 -20.05
CA THR A 178 -3.71 4.55 -20.59
C THR A 178 -3.91 3.43 -19.58
N ALA A 179 -2.84 2.92 -18.97
CA ALA A 179 -2.93 1.83 -17.99
C ALA A 179 -3.81 2.20 -16.78
N TYR A 180 -3.67 3.41 -16.25
CA TYR A 180 -4.53 3.91 -15.17
C TYR A 180 -5.98 4.05 -15.62
N GLN A 181 -6.20 4.59 -16.82
CA GLN A 181 -7.55 4.73 -17.37
C GLN A 181 -8.23 3.36 -17.54
N THR A 182 -7.51 2.35 -18.07
CA THR A 182 -8.01 0.98 -18.19
C THR A 182 -8.43 0.40 -16.84
N LEU A 183 -7.64 0.59 -15.78
CA LEU A 183 -8.01 0.13 -14.44
C LEU A 183 -9.23 0.87 -13.89
N ILE A 184 -9.30 2.19 -14.07
CA ILE A 184 -10.44 2.99 -13.60
C ILE A 184 -11.73 2.57 -14.31
N ASP A 185 -11.68 2.39 -15.63
CA ASP A 185 -12.83 1.95 -16.42
C ASP A 185 -13.22 0.52 -16.06
N ARG A 186 -12.24 -0.37 -15.84
CA ARG A 186 -12.48 -1.72 -15.33
C ARG A 186 -13.20 -1.68 -13.99
N PHE A 187 -12.75 -0.88 -13.03
CA PHE A 187 -13.38 -0.77 -11.71
C PHE A 187 -14.83 -0.31 -11.80
N LYS A 188 -15.11 0.71 -12.62
CA LYS A 188 -16.46 1.28 -12.79
C LYS A 188 -17.43 0.32 -13.47
N ALA A 189 -16.94 -0.54 -14.36
CA ALA A 189 -17.77 -1.48 -15.12
C ALA A 189 -17.89 -2.87 -14.45
N ALA A 190 -17.07 -3.16 -13.44
CA ALA A 190 -16.99 -4.49 -12.85
C ALA A 190 -17.99 -4.70 -11.71
N ASP A 191 -18.20 -5.98 -11.35
CA ASP A 191 -18.98 -6.35 -10.18
C ASP A 191 -18.22 -6.10 -8.87
N ARG A 192 -18.95 -6.19 -7.74
CA ARG A 192 -18.38 -5.97 -6.40
C ARG A 192 -17.16 -6.85 -6.14
N ALA A 193 -17.18 -8.13 -6.55
CA ALA A 193 -16.08 -9.05 -6.30
C ALA A 193 -14.79 -8.60 -7.02
N THR A 194 -14.91 -8.19 -8.28
CA THR A 194 -13.79 -7.65 -9.07
C THR A 194 -13.31 -6.32 -8.50
N GLN A 195 -14.21 -5.41 -8.11
CA GLN A 195 -13.86 -4.14 -7.47
C GLN A 195 -13.03 -4.36 -6.19
N ILE A 196 -13.41 -5.34 -5.37
CA ILE A 196 -12.66 -5.73 -4.16
C ILE A 196 -11.27 -6.24 -4.53
N ALA A 197 -11.17 -7.13 -5.52
CA ALA A 197 -9.87 -7.63 -6.00
C ALA A 197 -8.99 -6.48 -6.52
N MET A 198 -9.57 -5.46 -7.16
CA MET A 198 -8.80 -4.30 -7.62
C MET A 198 -8.12 -3.56 -6.46
N GLY A 199 -8.72 -3.53 -5.27
CA GLY A 199 -8.14 -2.96 -4.05
C GLY A 199 -7.14 -3.87 -3.29
N SER A 200 -6.78 -5.05 -3.83
CA SER A 200 -6.01 -6.04 -3.07
C SER A 200 -4.50 -5.99 -3.26
N MET A 201 -4.00 -5.33 -4.31
CA MET A 201 -2.59 -5.45 -4.68
C MET A 201 -1.69 -4.39 -4.04
N GLY A 202 -2.19 -3.18 -3.80
CA GLY A 202 -1.34 -2.03 -3.45
C GLY A 202 -0.57 -2.22 -2.16
N THR A 203 -1.29 -2.38 -1.04
CA THR A 203 -0.71 -2.58 0.30
C THR A 203 0.07 -3.88 0.42
N MET A 204 -0.34 -4.92 -0.28
CA MET A 204 0.23 -6.27 -0.14
C MET A 204 1.47 -6.47 -1.00
N TRP A 205 1.72 -5.60 -1.99
CA TRP A 205 2.80 -5.78 -2.96
C TRP A 205 4.19 -6.03 -2.34
N PRO A 206 4.62 -5.33 -1.27
CA PRO A 206 5.90 -5.62 -0.63
C PRO A 206 5.99 -7.08 -0.14
N GLN A 207 4.93 -7.60 0.48
CA GLN A 207 4.87 -8.99 0.95
C GLN A 207 4.85 -9.98 -0.21
N VAL A 208 4.15 -9.66 -1.31
CA VAL A 208 4.13 -10.47 -2.53
C VAL A 208 5.54 -10.62 -3.11
N VAL A 209 6.30 -9.52 -3.17
CA VAL A 209 7.68 -9.54 -3.69
C VAL A 209 8.58 -10.40 -2.80
N ASP A 210 8.50 -10.23 -1.48
CA ASP A 210 9.31 -11.01 -0.53
C ASP A 210 8.94 -12.50 -0.56
N ALA A 211 7.64 -12.82 -0.64
CA ALA A 211 7.14 -14.18 -0.77
C ALA A 211 7.55 -14.82 -2.10
N TRP A 212 7.46 -14.08 -3.21
CA TRP A 212 7.91 -14.56 -4.51
C TRP A 212 9.41 -14.87 -4.52
N ALA A 213 10.23 -13.94 -4.01
CA ALA A 213 11.69 -14.10 -3.98
C ALA A 213 12.16 -15.24 -3.07
N SER A 214 11.39 -15.55 -2.03
CA SER A 214 11.69 -16.64 -1.08
C SER A 214 11.02 -17.97 -1.44
N ALA A 215 10.05 -17.99 -2.35
CA ALA A 215 9.37 -19.21 -2.77
C ALA A 215 10.31 -20.17 -3.49
N SER A 216 10.20 -21.46 -3.15
CA SER A 216 10.84 -22.53 -3.91
C SER A 216 10.32 -22.55 -5.35
N TYR A 217 11.14 -23.06 -6.28
CA TYR A 217 10.75 -23.24 -7.67
C TYR A 217 9.42 -24.01 -7.82
N ASP A 218 9.23 -25.12 -7.11
CA ASP A 218 7.99 -25.92 -7.18
C ASP A 218 6.75 -25.12 -6.78
N ARG A 219 6.87 -24.27 -5.76
CA ARG A 219 5.80 -23.37 -5.30
C ARG A 219 5.50 -22.29 -6.34
N GLN A 220 6.52 -21.71 -6.96
CA GLN A 220 6.33 -20.77 -8.07
C GLN A 220 5.67 -21.44 -9.27
N GLN A 221 6.09 -22.65 -9.66
CA GLN A 221 5.47 -23.40 -10.77
C GLN A 221 4.02 -23.78 -10.49
N THR A 222 3.71 -24.12 -9.25
CA THR A 222 2.34 -24.44 -8.85
C THR A 222 1.44 -23.21 -8.96
N TRP A 223 1.92 -22.04 -8.53
CA TRP A 223 1.21 -20.78 -8.74
C TRP A 223 1.06 -20.46 -10.24
N ILE A 224 2.11 -20.59 -11.06
CA ILE A 224 2.05 -20.35 -12.51
C ILE A 224 0.99 -21.23 -13.18
N ALA A 225 0.89 -22.50 -12.75
CA ALA A 225 -0.07 -23.45 -13.29
C ALA A 225 -1.52 -23.16 -12.88
N ALA A 226 -1.73 -22.50 -11.74
CA ALA A 226 -3.06 -22.22 -11.19
C ALA A 226 -3.57 -20.81 -11.48
N ALA A 227 -2.68 -19.82 -11.62
CA ALA A 227 -3.04 -18.45 -11.91
C ALA A 227 -3.70 -18.34 -13.30
N PRO A 228 -4.75 -17.52 -13.47
CA PRO A 228 -5.43 -17.32 -14.75
C PRO A 228 -4.62 -16.44 -15.71
N LEU A 229 -3.36 -16.84 -15.96
CA LEU A 229 -2.42 -16.07 -16.77
C LEU A 229 -2.93 -15.99 -18.21
N PRO A 230 -2.89 -14.79 -18.84
CA PRO A 230 -3.18 -14.69 -20.26
C PRO A 230 -2.16 -15.52 -21.05
N PRO A 231 -2.48 -15.94 -22.30
CA PRO A 231 -1.51 -16.62 -23.15
C PRO A 231 -0.19 -15.83 -23.23
N PRO A 232 0.98 -16.48 -23.36
CA PRO A 232 2.25 -15.79 -23.53
C PRO A 232 2.18 -14.90 -24.78
N MET A 233 1.89 -13.61 -24.58
CA MET A 233 1.70 -12.69 -25.69
C MET A 233 3.06 -12.28 -26.25
N THR A 234 3.18 -12.30 -27.59
CA THR A 234 4.27 -11.63 -28.32
C THR A 234 4.04 -10.12 -28.46
N ALA A 235 2.97 -9.59 -27.88
CA ALA A 235 2.55 -8.18 -27.97
C ALA A 235 3.28 -7.25 -26.97
N SER A 236 3.03 -5.95 -27.12
CA SER A 236 3.60 -4.88 -26.30
C SER A 236 3.31 -5.06 -24.80
N SER A 237 4.10 -4.40 -23.95
CA SER A 237 3.88 -4.41 -22.49
C SER A 237 2.46 -3.96 -22.11
N LEU A 238 1.93 -2.94 -22.80
CA LEU A 238 0.59 -2.43 -22.54
C LEU A 238 -0.48 -3.49 -22.87
N GLY A 239 -0.38 -4.16 -24.03
CA GLY A 239 -1.35 -5.19 -24.40
C GLY A 239 -1.35 -6.39 -23.46
N TYR A 240 -0.19 -6.78 -22.94
CA TYR A 240 -0.12 -7.82 -21.91
C TYR A 240 -0.81 -7.38 -20.60
N PHE A 241 -0.55 -6.14 -20.17
CA PHE A 241 -1.20 -5.56 -19.01
C PHE A 241 -2.73 -5.52 -19.18
N GLU A 242 -3.23 -5.04 -20.31
CA GLU A 242 -4.67 -5.00 -20.63
C GLU A 242 -5.29 -6.39 -20.54
N ALA A 243 -4.63 -7.41 -21.10
CA ALA A 243 -5.12 -8.79 -21.03
C ALA A 243 -5.22 -9.34 -19.60
N VAL A 244 -4.31 -8.95 -18.69
CA VAL A 244 -4.42 -9.29 -17.26
C VAL A 244 -5.62 -8.57 -16.63
N ILE A 245 -5.81 -7.28 -16.92
CA ILE A 245 -6.88 -6.46 -16.32
C ILE A 245 -8.28 -6.85 -16.79
N GLU A 246 -8.41 -7.24 -18.05
CA GLU A 246 -9.66 -7.74 -18.63
C GLU A 246 -10.03 -9.15 -18.16
N GLY A 247 -9.04 -9.91 -17.66
CA GLY A 247 -9.20 -11.28 -17.18
C GLY A 247 -9.88 -11.43 -15.82
N ASP A 248 -9.65 -12.59 -15.21
CA ASP A 248 -10.18 -12.98 -13.89
C ASP A 248 -9.31 -12.43 -12.75
N LEU A 249 -9.54 -11.16 -12.39
CA LEU A 249 -8.83 -10.49 -11.30
C LEU A 249 -9.05 -11.16 -9.93
N VAL A 250 -10.24 -11.70 -9.70
CA VAL A 250 -10.58 -12.39 -8.45
C VAL A 250 -9.77 -13.68 -8.35
N GLY A 251 -9.70 -14.46 -9.44
CA GLY A 251 -8.86 -15.64 -9.56
C GLY A 251 -7.37 -15.31 -9.36
N HIS A 252 -6.87 -14.26 -10.01
CA HIS A 252 -5.49 -13.79 -9.82
C HIS A 252 -5.17 -13.49 -8.35
N ALA A 253 -6.01 -12.69 -7.68
CA ALA A 253 -5.80 -12.34 -6.27
C ALA A 253 -5.90 -13.57 -5.36
N THR A 254 -6.89 -14.44 -5.59
CA THR A 254 -7.12 -15.66 -4.79
C THR A 254 -5.95 -16.62 -4.89
N GLN A 255 -5.49 -16.90 -6.11
CA GLN A 255 -4.36 -17.82 -6.34
C GLN A 255 -3.06 -17.26 -5.77
N LEU A 256 -2.86 -15.95 -5.80
CA LEU A 256 -1.70 -15.33 -5.17
C LEU A 256 -1.71 -15.52 -3.64
N GLN A 257 -2.87 -15.33 -3.00
CA GLN A 257 -3.04 -15.54 -1.55
C GLN A 257 -2.87 -17.01 -1.15
N GLU A 258 -3.47 -17.91 -1.92
CA GLU A 258 -3.42 -19.36 -1.67
C GLU A 258 -1.99 -19.90 -1.77
N TRP A 259 -1.28 -19.52 -2.84
CA TRP A 259 0.02 -20.11 -3.13
C TRP A 259 1.19 -19.33 -2.55
N LEU A 260 1.13 -18.02 -2.37
CA LEU A 260 2.25 -17.23 -1.86
C LEU A 260 1.95 -16.53 -0.51
N GLY A 261 0.68 -16.41 -0.15
CA GLY A 261 0.24 -15.80 1.09
C GLY A 261 0.17 -16.76 2.30
N PRO A 262 -0.60 -16.40 3.34
CA PRO A 262 -1.51 -15.24 3.41
C PRO A 262 -0.79 -13.88 3.47
N PHE A 263 -1.34 -12.87 2.80
CA PHE A 263 -0.88 -11.48 2.88
C PHE A 263 -1.82 -10.62 3.72
N THR A 264 -1.24 -9.74 4.52
CA THR A 264 -1.96 -8.87 5.47
C THR A 264 -1.95 -7.42 5.02
N VAL A 265 -2.85 -6.61 5.58
CA VAL A 265 -2.81 -5.14 5.47
C VAL A 265 -1.98 -4.59 6.65
N ASP A 266 -0.74 -5.06 6.83
CA ASP A 266 0.10 -4.68 7.99
C ASP A 266 0.93 -3.40 7.73
N PRO A 267 0.72 -2.31 8.49
CA PRO A 267 1.57 -1.11 8.44
C PRO A 267 2.99 -1.31 9.00
N ARG A 268 3.18 -2.27 9.91
CA ARG A 268 4.42 -2.46 10.66
C ARG A 268 5.47 -3.29 9.94
N GLY A 269 5.11 -3.84 8.78
CA GLY A 269 6.06 -4.15 7.73
C GLY A 269 6.66 -2.85 7.23
N ARG A 270 7.50 -2.20 8.07
CA ARG A 270 8.21 -0.95 7.82
C ARG A 270 8.52 -0.96 6.34
N PHE A 271 8.03 0.02 5.59
CA PHE A 271 8.35 0.25 4.18
C PHE A 271 9.85 0.60 3.97
N GLY A 272 10.73 -0.05 4.73
CA GLY A 272 12.16 -0.01 4.70
C GLY A 272 12.62 -0.53 3.36
N VAL A 273 12.79 0.42 2.45
CA VAL A 273 13.80 0.46 1.41
C VAL A 273 14.70 -0.79 1.43
N LYS A 274 14.35 -1.81 0.65
CA LYS A 274 15.30 -2.76 0.11
C LYS A 274 15.17 -2.81 -1.40
N ALA A 275 16.01 -1.97 -2.02
CA ALA A 275 16.68 -2.11 -3.31
C ALA A 275 15.84 -2.29 -4.59
N PRO A 276 16.34 -1.78 -5.74
CA PRO A 276 15.76 -2.08 -7.04
C PRO A 276 15.77 -3.59 -7.32
N MET A 277 14.65 -4.13 -7.77
CA MET A 277 14.52 -5.49 -8.28
C MET A 277 15.50 -5.70 -9.43
N LEU A 278 16.61 -6.38 -9.15
CA LEU A 278 17.17 -7.34 -10.08
C LEU A 278 16.74 -8.69 -9.54
N LEU A 279 15.62 -9.20 -10.05
CA LEU A 279 15.23 -10.59 -9.81
C LEU A 279 16.42 -11.48 -10.20
N PRO A 280 16.77 -12.51 -9.40
CA PRO A 280 17.68 -13.54 -9.89
C PRO A 280 17.08 -14.09 -11.18
N LYS A 281 17.88 -14.08 -12.27
CA LYS A 281 17.44 -14.60 -13.56
C LYS A 281 16.90 -16.02 -13.34
N PRO A 282 15.73 -16.37 -13.89
CA PRO A 282 15.29 -17.75 -13.88
C PRO A 282 16.40 -18.61 -14.46
N VAL A 283 16.79 -19.65 -13.72
CA VAL A 283 17.63 -20.72 -14.25
C VAL A 283 16.73 -21.49 -15.21
N ILE A 284 16.63 -21.00 -16.45
CA ILE A 284 16.05 -21.77 -17.55
C ILE A 284 16.96 -23.00 -17.67
N PRO A 285 16.45 -24.23 -17.47
CA PRO A 285 17.23 -25.42 -17.76
C PRO A 285 17.68 -25.31 -19.22
N ARG A 286 19.01 -25.30 -19.45
CA ARG A 286 19.53 -25.39 -20.81
C ARG A 286 18.86 -26.59 -21.45
N GLU A 287 18.22 -26.39 -22.59
CA GLU A 287 17.69 -27.45 -23.43
C GLU A 287 18.73 -28.58 -23.45
N GLN A 288 18.30 -29.78 -23.04
CA GLN A 288 19.10 -30.97 -23.26
C GLN A 288 19.35 -31.03 -24.78
N PRO A 289 20.61 -31.17 -25.23
CA PRO A 289 20.89 -31.35 -26.65
C PRO A 289 20.06 -32.55 -27.12
N SER A 290 19.23 -32.32 -28.13
CA SER A 290 18.41 -33.35 -28.77
C SER A 290 19.31 -34.54 -29.07
N ALA A 291 18.92 -35.72 -28.57
CA ALA A 291 19.57 -36.96 -28.90
C ALA A 291 19.62 -37.09 -30.43
N GLU A 292 20.82 -37.12 -30.99
CA GLU A 292 21.04 -37.45 -32.39
C GLU A 292 20.36 -38.78 -32.68
N VAL A 293 19.37 -38.74 -33.58
CA VAL A 293 18.76 -39.94 -34.13
C VAL A 293 19.83 -40.66 -34.94
N PRO A 294 20.20 -41.92 -34.61
CA PRO A 294 21.18 -42.65 -35.38
C PRO A 294 20.58 -42.99 -36.73
N VAL A 295 21.18 -42.46 -37.79
CA VAL A 295 20.93 -42.92 -39.16
C VAL A 295 21.78 -44.17 -39.36
N THR A 296 21.12 -45.31 -39.57
CA THR A 296 21.74 -46.49 -40.18
C THR A 296 20.71 -47.23 -41.03
N PRO A 297 21.13 -47.97 -42.07
CA PRO A 297 22.50 -48.19 -42.59
C PRO A 297 22.83 -47.43 -43.89
#